data_AF-A0A7V5QGK1-F1
#
_entry.id   AF-A0A7V5QGK1-F1
#
_cell.length_a   1.000
_cell.length_b   1.000
_cell.length_c   1.000
_cell.angle_alpha   90.00
_cell.angle_beta   90.00
_cell.angle_gamma   90.00
#
_symmetry.space_group_name_H-M   'P 1'
#
loop_
_entity.id
_entity.type
_entity.pdbx_description
1 polymer ?
#
loop_
_entity_poly.entity_id
_entity_poly.type
_entity_poly.pdbx_seq_one_letter_code
_entity_poly.pdbx_strand_id
1 'polypeptide(L)' 'MFSNYYLVGAVFIGFILLLMATYFAPFQRLLATQPLGITDWLVILSISSIEIVLIEIFKKKIFTGSWSL' A
#
# COMPACT_ATOMS: atom_id res chain seq x y z
N MET A 1 11.99 7.09 5.08
CA MET A 1 10.60 6.64 5.25
C MET A 1 10.36 5.92 6.59
N PHE A 2 11.30 5.12 7.10
CA PHE A 2 11.10 4.34 8.35
C PHE A 2 11.43 5.07 9.68
N SER A 3 11.68 6.37 9.67
CA SER A 3 11.97 7.12 10.91
C SER A 3 10.73 7.38 11.77
N ASN A 4 9.52 7.27 11.19
CA ASN A 4 8.28 7.50 11.90
C ASN A 4 7.65 6.16 12.30
N TYR A 5 7.89 5.77 13.56
CA TYR A 5 7.38 4.52 14.13
C TYR A 5 5.85 4.43 14.14
N TYR A 6 5.15 5.56 14.31
CA TYR A 6 3.68 5.59 14.25
C TYR A 6 3.17 5.25 12.85
N LEU A 7 3.81 5.82 11.82
CA LEU A 7 3.44 5.54 10.43
C LEU A 7 3.70 4.06 10.11
N VAL A 8 4.86 3.53 10.50
CA VAL A 8 5.20 2.11 10.28
C VAL A 8 4.22 1.20 11.02
N GLY A 9 3.88 1.52 12.27
CA GLY A 9 2.89 0.77 13.06
C GLY A 9 1.50 0.80 12.44
N ALA A 10 1.05 1.95 11.95
CA ALA A 10 -0.23 2.08 11.26
C ALA A 10 -0.30 1.23 9.98
N VAL A 11 0.76 1.24 9.17
CA VAL A 11 0.85 0.40 7.96
C VAL A 11 0.81 -1.07 8.33
N PHE A 12 1.54 -1.48 9.37
CA PHE A 12 1.55 -2.87 9.84
C PHE A 12 0.18 -3.34 10.33
N ILE A 13 -0.50 -2.53 11.15
CA ILE A 13 -1.86 -2.81 11.63
C ILE A 13 -2.84 -2.89 10.45
N GLY A 14 -2.75 -1.94 9.51
CA GLY A 14 -3.57 -1.95 8.29
C GLY A 14 -3.37 -3.22 7.46
N PHE A 15 -2.13 -3.68 7.32
CA PHE A 15 -1.81 -4.93 6.62
C PHE A 15 -2.39 -6.17 7.33
N ILE A 16 -2.30 -6.25 8.66
CA ILE A 16 -2.92 -7.34 9.44
C ILE A 16 -4.44 -7.33 9.26
N LEU A 17 -5.07 -6.15 9.35
CA LEU A 17 -6.51 -6.00 9.15
C LEU A 17 -6.93 -6.44 7.74
N LEU A 18 -6.13 -6.12 6.72
CA LEU A 18 -6.36 -6.57 5.34
C LEU A 18 -6.29 -8.10 5.22
N LEU A 19 -5.32 -8.75 5.87
CA LEU A 19 -5.22 -10.22 5.90
C LEU A 19 -6.42 -10.84 6.64
N MET A 20 -6.83 -10.27 7.77
CA MET A 20 -8.03 -10.73 8.48
C MET A 20 -9.28 -10.54 7.60
N ALA A 21 -9.42 -9.40 6.94
CA ALA A 21 -10.56 -9.13 6.08
C ALA A 21 -10.65 -10.10 4.88
N THR A 22 -9.51 -10.62 4.40
CA THR A 22 -9.45 -11.47 3.19
C THR A 22 -9.37 -12.97 3.46
N TYR A 23 -8.98 -13.40 4.67
CA TYR A 23 -8.84 -14.82 5.03
C TYR A 23 -9.67 -15.26 6.24
N PHE A 24 -10.18 -14.35 7.08
CA PHE A 24 -10.99 -14.71 8.24
C PHE A 24 -12.48 -14.85 7.87
N ALA A 25 -13.04 -16.05 8.05
CA ALA A 25 -14.39 -16.38 7.58
C ALA A 25 -15.52 -15.46 8.07
N PRO A 26 -15.56 -14.99 9.34
CA PRO A 26 -16.55 -14.01 9.78
C PRO A 26 -16.47 -12.68 9.01
N PHE A 27 -15.25 -12.20 8.75
CA PHE A 27 -15.05 -10.94 8.02
C PHE A 27 -15.27 -11.08 6.52
N GLN A 28 -14.95 -12.23 5.93
CA GLN A 28 -15.27 -12.48 4.53
C GLN A 28 -16.77 -12.37 4.25
N ARG A 29 -17.61 -12.92 5.13
CA ARG A 29 -19.07 -12.81 5.01
C ARG A 29 -19.57 -11.39 5.27
N LEU A 30 -19.01 -10.73 6.29
CA LEU A 30 -19.42 -9.37 6.66
C LEU A 30 -19.05 -8.34 5.58
N LEU A 31 -17.85 -8.47 5.00
CA LEU A 31 -17.28 -7.54 4.02
C LEU A 31 -17.47 -7.99 2.58
N ALA A 32 -18.11 -9.14 2.35
CA ALA A 32 -18.28 -9.77 1.04
C ALA A 32 -16.97 -9.93 0.26
N THR A 33 -15.90 -10.35 0.94
CA THR A 33 -14.59 -10.61 0.33
C THR A 33 -14.37 -12.09 0.08
N GLN A 34 -13.40 -12.38 -0.79
CA GLN A 34 -12.95 -13.73 -1.13
C GLN A 34 -11.45 -13.85 -0.89
N PRO A 35 -10.92 -15.06 -0.65
CA PRO A 35 -9.48 -15.26 -0.51
C PRO A 35 -8.77 -14.93 -1.82
N LEU A 36 -7.71 -14.12 -1.73
CA LEU A 36 -6.89 -13.78 -2.88
C LEU A 36 -5.86 -14.88 -3.16
N GLY A 37 -5.69 -15.19 -4.44
CA GLY A 37 -4.62 -16.06 -4.91
C GLY A 37 -3.27 -15.33 -4.93
N ILE A 38 -2.19 -16.09 -5.08
CA ILE A 38 -0.83 -15.54 -5.19
C ILE A 38 -0.68 -14.61 -6.41
N THR A 39 -1.36 -14.93 -7.51
CA THR A 39 -1.39 -14.08 -8.71
C THR A 39 -2.04 -12.73 -8.45
N ASP A 40 -3.13 -12.69 -7.69
CA ASP A 40 -3.84 -11.46 -7.36
C ASP A 40 -2.97 -10.57 -6.47
N TRP A 41 -2.28 -11.17 -5.50
CA TRP A 41 -1.30 -10.47 -4.67
C TRP A 41 -0.15 -9.87 -5.48
N LEU A 42 0.37 -10.60 -6.48
CA LEU A 42 1.41 -10.09 -7.37
C LEU A 42 0.92 -8.89 -8.20
N VAL A 43 -0.32 -8.94 -8.69
CA VAL A 43 -0.92 -7.82 -9.43
C VAL A 43 -1.05 -6.60 -8.53
N ILE A 44 -1.59 -6.75 -7.32
CA ILE A 44 -1.73 -5.66 -6.34
C ILE A 44 -0.37 -5.03 -6.05
N LEU A 45 0.63 -5.84 -5.71
CA LEU A 45 1.98 -5.34 -5.42
C LEU A 45 2.60 -4.61 -6.62
N SER A 46 2.38 -5.12 -7.83
CA SER A 46 2.91 -4.48 -9.05
C SER A 46 2.30 -3.10 -9.27
N ILE A 47 0.96 -3.01 -9.20
CA ILE A 47 0.24 -1.75 -9.41
C ILE A 47 0.60 -0.73 -8.32
N SER A 48 0.58 -1.14 -7.04
CA SER A 48 0.94 -0.26 -5.92
C SER A 48 2.39 0.22 -5.99
N SER A 49 3.31 -0.63 -6.46
CA SER A 49 4.72 -0.23 -6.63
C SER A 49 4.88 0.83 -7.74
N ILE A 50 4.16 0.67 -8.85
CA ILE A 50 4.16 1.66 -9.95
C ILE A 50 3.66 3.02 -9.44
N GLU A 51 2.59 3.04 -8.66
CA GLU A 51 2.06 4.26 -8.05
C GLU A 51 3.13 5.00 -7.23
N ILE A 52 3.82 4.29 -6.33
CA ILE A 52 4.88 4.86 -5.48
C ILE A 52 6.02 5.42 -6.34
N VAL A 53 6.45 4.67 -7.37
CA VAL A 53 7.50 5.11 -8.29
C VAL A 53 7.08 6.38 -9.03
N LEU A 54 5.84 6.45 -9.52
CA LEU A 54 5.32 7.64 -10.18
C LEU A 54 5.33 8.85 -9.24
N ILE A 55 4.82 8.70 -8.00
CA ILE A 55 4.83 9.76 -6.99
C ILE A 55 6.25 10.29 -6.76
N GLU A 56 7.23 9.40 -6.62
CA GLU A 56 8.63 9.78 -6.40
C GLU A 56 9.23 10.52 -7.61
N ILE A 57 8.90 10.10 -8.84
CA ILE A 57 9.32 10.79 -10.08
C ILE A 57 8.72 12.19 -10.14
N PHE A 58 7.41 12.34 -9.91
CA PHE A 58 6.74 13.63 -9.92
C PHE A 58 7.27 14.56 -8.84
N LYS A 59 7.49 14.04 -7.62
CA LYS A 59 8.07 14.79 -6.51
C LYS A 59 9.45 15.31 -6.89
N LYS A 60 10.33 14.48 -7.43
CA LYS A 60 11.65 14.94 -7.89
C LYS A 60 11.53 15.99 -9.00
N LYS A 61 10.70 15.75 -10.02
CA LYS A 61 10.57 16.67 -11.15
C LYS A 61 10.00 18.04 -10.77
N ILE A 62 9.04 18.08 -9.85
CA ILE A 62 8.37 19.31 -9.40
C ILE A 62 9.22 20.07 -8.38
N PHE A 63 9.77 19.39 -7.37
CA PHE A 63 10.49 20.06 -6.28
C PHE A 63 11.94 20.41 -6.65
N THR A 64 12.57 19.71 -7.59
CA THR A 64 13.93 20.07 -8.07
C THR A 64 13.90 21.26 -9.05
N GLY A 65 12.75 21.63 -9.62
CA GLY A 65 12.61 22.81 -10.49
C GLY A 65 12.51 24.16 -9.78
N SER A 66 12.47 24.19 -8.44
CA SER A 66 12.18 25.42 -7.66
C SER A 66 13.40 26.07 -6.97
N TRP A 67 14.61 25.53 -7.10
CA TRP A 67 15.80 25.98 -6.36
C TRP A 67 16.92 26.58 -7.22
N SER A 68 16.59 27.13 -8.39
CA SER A 68 17.56 27.84 -9.24
C SER A 68 17.13 29.28 -9.57
N LEU A 69 16.56 29.98 -8.59
CA LEU A 69 16.41 31.45 -8.61
C LEU A 69 16.87 32.03 -7.27
#